data_AF-B8GMY2-F1
#
_entry.id   AF-B8GMY2-F1
#
_cell.length_a   1.000
_cell.length_b   1.000
_cell.length_c   1.000
_cell.angle_alpha   90.00
_cell.angle_beta   90.00
_cell.angle_gamma   90.00
#
_symmetry.space_group_name_H-M   'P 1'
#
loop_
_entity.id
_entity.type
_entity.pdbx_description
1 polymer ?
#
loop_
_entity_poly.entity_id
_entity_poly.type
_entity_poly.pdbx_seq_one_letter_code
_entity_poly.pdbx_strand_id
1 'polypeptide(L)'
;MTAQHNQDHHIEVDVKTTYIPEQSDPDGSRYVFAYTITIRNVGRVPAKLLTRHWIINDSNGKVQEVRGEGVVGEQPYLKPGEGFQYTSGTMIETPVGTMQGSYQMRADDGVEFDAEIPAFMLSIPRVLH
;
A
#
# COMPACT_ATOMS: atom_id res chain seq x y z
N MET A 1 -21.93 -20.24 6.17
CA MET A 1 -22.35 -19.33 7.26
C MET A 1 -21.14 -18.47 7.61
N THR A 2 -21.29 -17.17 7.37
CA THR A 2 -20.45 -15.99 7.65
C THR A 2 -19.04 -16.21 8.24
N ALA A 3 -18.04 -15.75 7.48
CA ALA A 3 -16.68 -15.50 7.96
C ALA A 3 -16.74 -14.55 9.16
N GLN A 4 -16.50 -15.11 10.35
CA GLN A 4 -16.29 -14.37 11.58
C GLN A 4 -15.04 -13.50 11.34
N HIS A 5 -15.21 -12.23 10.97
CA HIS A 5 -14.09 -11.28 10.97
C HIS A 5 -13.62 -11.21 12.42
N ASN A 6 -12.43 -11.76 12.68
CA ASN A 6 -11.83 -11.70 13.99
C ASN A 6 -11.50 -10.24 14.29
N GLN A 7 -12.40 -9.53 14.97
CA GLN A 7 -12.24 -8.10 15.25
C GLN A 7 -11.02 -7.78 16.11
N ASP A 8 -10.35 -8.81 16.64
CA ASP A 8 -9.13 -8.67 17.42
C ASP A 8 -7.93 -8.30 16.55
N HIS A 9 -7.87 -8.75 15.28
CA HIS A 9 -6.78 -8.51 14.33
C HIS A 9 -7.30 -7.74 13.11
N HIS A 10 -7.29 -6.41 13.18
CA HIS A 10 -7.80 -5.59 12.09
C HIS A 10 -6.90 -4.37 11.85
N ILE A 11 -6.32 -4.33 10.66
CA ILE A 11 -5.51 -3.22 10.17
C ILE A 11 -6.24 -2.55 9.01
N GLU A 12 -6.47 -1.25 9.12
CA GLU A 12 -6.97 -0.42 8.03
C GLU A 12 -5.79 0.23 7.30
N VAL A 13 -5.89 0.27 5.98
CA VAL A 13 -4.88 0.88 5.11
C VAL A 13 -5.54 1.92 4.21
N ASP A 14 -5.20 3.19 4.44
CA ASP A 14 -5.58 4.31 3.57
C ASP A 14 -4.44 4.70 2.65
N VAL A 15 -4.77 5.07 1.42
CA VAL A 15 -3.78 5.46 0.41
C VAL A 15 -4.15 6.79 -0.24
N LYS A 16 -3.15 7.67 -0.37
CA LYS A 16 -3.22 8.88 -1.19
C LYS A 16 -2.13 8.81 -2.24
N THR A 17 -2.45 9.10 -3.49
CA THR A 17 -1.49 9.08 -4.60
C THR A 17 -1.29 10.47 -5.17
N THR A 18 -0.12 10.73 -5.75
CA THR A 18 0.23 11.99 -6.38
C THR A 18 1.17 11.73 -7.54
N TYR A 19 0.81 12.22 -8.73
CA TYR A 19 1.72 12.25 -9.87
C TYR A 19 2.83 13.27 -9.63
N ILE A 20 4.07 12.95 -9.99
CA ILE A 20 5.25 13.81 -9.81
C ILE A 20 5.76 14.24 -11.19
N PRO A 21 5.29 15.38 -11.76
CA PRO A 21 5.67 15.83 -13.09
C PRO A 21 7.18 16.02 -13.25
N GLU A 22 7.85 16.56 -12.23
CA GLU A 22 9.27 16.91 -12.28
C GLU A 22 10.19 15.68 -12.36
N GLN A 23 9.68 14.52 -11.96
CA GLN A 23 10.39 13.24 -12.05
C GLN A 23 9.89 12.37 -13.19
N SER A 24 8.92 12.84 -13.98
CA SER A 24 8.31 12.08 -15.06
C SER A 24 8.77 12.58 -16.43
N ASP A 25 8.72 11.70 -17.42
CA ASP A 25 8.99 11.97 -18.82
C ASP A 25 7.93 11.23 -19.66
N PRO A 26 6.78 11.88 -19.94
CA PRO A 26 5.70 11.28 -20.70
C PRO A 26 6.10 10.87 -22.13
N ASP A 27 6.99 11.63 -22.78
CA ASP A 27 7.47 11.33 -24.14
C ASP A 27 8.35 10.06 -24.14
N GLY A 28 9.06 9.82 -23.03
CA GLY A 28 9.83 8.60 -22.77
C GLY A 28 9.05 7.47 -22.08
N SER A 29 7.71 7.54 -21.99
CA SER A 29 6.88 6.56 -21.29
C SER A 29 7.31 6.30 -19.85
N ARG A 30 7.65 7.36 -19.10
CA ARG A 30 8.10 7.27 -17.71
C ARG A 30 7.21 8.12 -16.81
N TYR A 31 6.34 7.49 -16.04
CA TYR A 31 5.39 8.17 -15.15
C TYR A 31 5.71 7.83 -13.70
N VAL A 32 6.09 8.83 -12.92
CA VAL A 32 6.45 8.68 -11.51
C VAL A 32 5.29 9.13 -10.62
N PHE A 33 4.93 8.27 -9.68
CA PHE A 33 3.88 8.52 -8.70
C PHE A 33 4.45 8.37 -7.29
N ALA A 34 4.17 9.33 -6.43
CA ALA A 34 4.28 9.15 -4.99
C ALA A 34 2.97 8.57 -4.45
N TYR A 35 3.08 7.74 -3.42
CA TYR A 35 1.95 7.27 -2.63
C TYR A 35 2.26 7.41 -1.16
N THR A 36 1.31 7.96 -0.41
CA THR A 36 1.33 8.08 1.03
C THR A 36 0.35 7.09 1.61
N ILE A 37 0.83 6.18 2.44
CA ILE A 37 0.04 5.13 3.07
C ILE A 37 -0.09 5.43 4.55
N THR A 38 -1.32 5.30 5.07
CA THR A 38 -1.60 5.33 6.51
C THR A 38 -2.10 3.96 6.93
N ILE A 39 -1.37 3.32 7.82
CA ILE A 39 -1.70 2.02 8.41
C ILE A 39 -2.26 2.30 9.80
N ARG A 40 -3.46 1.83 10.13
CA ARG A 40 -4.06 1.98 11.46
C ARG A 40 -4.45 0.65 12.04
N ASN A 41 -4.10 0.41 13.30
CA ASN A 41 -4.61 -0.73 14.02
C ASN A 41 -5.97 -0.39 14.63
N VAL A 42 -7.04 -0.89 14.01
CA VAL A 42 -8.42 -0.76 14.49
C VAL A 42 -8.91 -2.03 15.18
N GLY A 43 -8.03 -3.03 15.31
CA GLY A 43 -8.24 -4.23 16.10
C GLY A 43 -8.04 -4.00 17.59
N ARG A 44 -7.98 -5.09 18.36
CA ARG A 44 -7.86 -5.07 19.82
C ARG A 44 -6.51 -5.58 20.33
N VAL A 45 -5.73 -6.21 19.46
CA VAL A 45 -4.41 -6.75 19.81
C VAL A 45 -3.33 -5.92 19.10
N PRO A 46 -2.24 -5.53 19.79
CA PRO A 46 -1.10 -4.92 19.12
C PRO A 46 -0.50 -5.84 18.05
N ALA A 47 0.00 -5.26 16.97
CA ALA A 47 0.59 -6.02 15.87
C ALA A 47 1.80 -5.32 15.25
N LYS A 48 2.76 -6.12 14.77
CA LYS A 48 3.95 -5.67 14.06
C LYS A 48 3.84 -5.99 12.58
N LEU A 49 4.15 -5.02 11.72
CA LEU A 49 4.33 -5.24 10.29
C LEU A 49 5.68 -5.91 10.04
N LEU A 50 5.67 -7.04 9.34
CA LEU A 50 6.88 -7.82 9.03
C LEU A 50 7.36 -7.61 7.61
N THR A 51 6.47 -7.82 6.64
CA THR A 51 6.80 -7.76 5.21
C THR A 51 5.69 -7.08 4.42
N ARG A 52 6.01 -6.69 3.18
CA ARG A 52 5.07 -6.15 2.21
C ARG A 52 5.12 -6.97 0.93
N HIS A 53 3.98 -7.10 0.27
CA HIS A 53 3.86 -7.60 -1.10
C HIS A 53 3.00 -6.63 -1.90
N TRP A 54 3.53 -6.16 -3.02
CA TRP A 54 2.86 -5.27 -3.95
C TRP A 54 2.65 -5.97 -5.29
N ILE A 55 1.51 -5.71 -5.89
CA ILE A 55 1.17 -6.04 -7.28
C ILE A 55 0.88 -4.70 -7.97
N ILE A 56 1.66 -4.39 -9.00
CA ILE A 56 1.60 -3.14 -9.77
C ILE A 56 1.22 -3.50 -11.19
N ASN A 57 0.07 -3.03 -11.65
CA ASN A 57 -0.40 -3.22 -13.02
C ASN A 57 -0.37 -1.88 -13.74
N ASP A 58 0.21 -1.85 -14.93
CA ASP A 58 0.09 -0.72 -15.83
C ASP A 58 -1.08 -0.91 -16.82
N SER A 59 -1.41 0.13 -17.59
CA SER A 59 -2.51 0.05 -18.58
C SER A 59 -2.21 -0.80 -19.81
N ASN A 60 -0.96 -1.27 -19.98
CA ASN A 60 -0.56 -2.16 -21.07
C ASN A 60 -0.70 -3.64 -20.67
N GLY A 61 -1.15 -3.92 -19.44
CA GLY A 61 -1.26 -5.28 -18.91
C GLY A 61 0.05 -5.84 -18.36
N LYS A 62 1.10 -5.02 -18.22
CA LYS A 62 2.34 -5.41 -17.54
C LYS A 62 2.08 -5.46 -16.04
N VAL A 63 2.42 -6.60 -15.44
CA VAL A 63 2.33 -6.84 -13.99
C VAL A 63 3.74 -6.89 -13.41
N GLN A 64 3.96 -6.15 -12.32
CA GLN A 64 5.18 -6.21 -11.54
C GLN A 64 4.84 -6.57 -10.10
N GLU A 65 5.62 -7.49 -9.52
CA GLU A 65 5.50 -7.85 -8.11
C GLU A 65 6.72 -7.38 -7.33
N VAL A 66 6.49 -6.75 -6.18
CA VAL A 66 7.55 -6.31 -5.28
C VAL A 66 7.31 -6.89 -3.90
N ARG A 67 8.29 -7.63 -3.38
CA ARG A 67 8.28 -8.18 -2.01
C ARG A 67 9.46 -7.63 -1.22
N GLY A 68 9.27 -7.43 0.08
CA GLY A 68 10.37 -7.02 0.94
C GLY A 68 9.99 -6.90 2.40
N GLU A 69 10.99 -6.77 3.26
CA GLU A 69 10.80 -6.57 4.69
C GLU A 69 10.38 -5.14 5.01
N GLY A 70 9.44 -5.00 5.94
CA GLY A 70 9.00 -3.73 6.46
C GLY A 70 8.40 -2.80 5.40
N VAL A 71 8.38 -1.52 5.74
CA VAL A 71 8.04 -0.37 4.88
C VAL A 71 9.06 0.72 5.14
N VAL A 72 9.62 1.32 4.08
CA VAL A 72 10.64 2.40 4.18
C VAL A 72 11.82 2.12 5.12
N GLY A 73 12.20 0.84 5.30
CA GLY A 73 13.27 0.42 6.21
C GLY A 73 12.83 0.18 7.66
N GLU A 74 11.53 0.32 7.95
CA GLU A 74 10.94 0.16 9.27
C GLU A 74 9.95 -1.02 9.34
N GLN A 75 9.79 -1.59 10.52
CA GLN A 75 8.77 -2.59 10.82
C GLN A 75 7.91 -2.07 11.97
N PRO A 76 6.93 -1.19 11.69
CA PRO A 76 6.15 -0.53 12.73
C PRO A 76 5.40 -1.53 13.59
N TYR A 77 5.41 -1.27 14.90
CA TYR A 77 4.60 -1.95 15.89
C TYR A 77 3.47 -1.02 16.32
N LEU A 78 2.23 -1.46 16.16
CA LEU A 78 1.03 -0.63 16.31
C LEU A 78 0.14 -1.20 17.42
N LYS A 79 -0.07 -0.42 18.48
CA LYS A 79 -1.12 -0.72 19.47
C LYS A 79 -2.51 -0.38 18.92
N PRO A 80 -3.58 -0.92 19.51
CA PRO A 80 -4.94 -0.51 19.17
C PRO A 80 -5.11 1.02 19.20
N GLY A 81 -5.64 1.58 18.11
CA GLY A 81 -5.84 3.01 17.89
C GLY A 81 -4.61 3.77 17.37
N GLU A 82 -3.43 3.17 17.35
CA GLU A 82 -2.24 3.79 16.77
C GLU A 82 -2.20 3.63 15.25
N GLY A 83 -1.45 4.52 14.60
CA GLY A 83 -1.19 4.42 13.18
C GLY A 83 0.22 4.85 12.81
N PHE A 84 0.66 4.38 11.66
CA PHE A 84 1.95 4.71 11.05
C PHE A 84 1.71 5.21 9.63
N GLN A 85 2.35 6.32 9.27
CA GLN A 85 2.23 6.93 7.96
C GLN A 85 3.59 7.03 7.30
N TYR A 86 3.68 6.64 6.03
CA TYR A 86 4.88 6.79 5.24
C TYR A 86 4.58 7.16 3.80
N THR A 87 5.58 7.69 3.10
CA THR A 87 5.49 8.01 1.66
C THR A 87 6.60 7.30 0.92
N SER A 88 6.27 6.75 -0.24
CA SER A 88 7.21 6.10 -1.16
C SER A 88 6.81 6.42 -2.60
N GLY A 89 7.61 5.98 -3.57
CA GLY A 89 7.35 6.19 -4.99
C GLY A 89 7.32 4.90 -5.80
N THR A 90 6.63 4.94 -6.93
CA THR A 90 6.72 3.93 -7.98
C THR A 90 6.80 4.61 -9.35
N MET A 91 7.29 3.86 -10.33
CA MET A 91 7.36 4.27 -11.73
C MET A 91 6.62 3.25 -12.58
N ILE A 92 5.75 3.72 -13.48
CA ILE A 92 5.06 2.89 -14.47
C ILE A 92 5.22 3.48 -15.87
N GLU A 93 4.98 2.66 -16.89
CA GLU A 93 5.18 3.03 -18.30
C GLU A 93 3.97 3.73 -18.93
N THR A 94 2.89 3.89 -18.18
CA THR A 94 1.61 4.42 -18.67
C THR A 94 1.08 5.52 -17.75
N PRO A 95 0.26 6.46 -18.27
CA PRO A 95 -0.29 7.56 -17.47
C PRO A 95 -1.31 7.12 -16.42
N VAL A 96 -1.75 5.85 -16.47
CA VAL A 96 -2.70 5.24 -15.55
C VAL A 96 -2.24 3.83 -15.20
N GLY A 97 -2.35 3.45 -13.93
CA GLY A 97 -2.13 2.09 -13.47
C GLY A 97 -2.86 1.81 -12.16
N THR A 98 -2.69 0.61 -11.63
CA THR A 98 -3.25 0.20 -10.34
C THR A 98 -2.18 -0.44 -9.48
N MET A 99 -2.26 -0.22 -8.18
CA MET A 99 -1.48 -0.96 -7.19
C MET A 99 -2.41 -1.58 -6.17
N GLN A 100 -2.07 -2.77 -5.71
CA GLN A 100 -2.72 -3.49 -4.60
C GLN A 100 -1.68 -4.38 -3.91
N GLY A 101 -2.03 -4.96 -2.78
CA GLY A 101 -1.08 -5.82 -2.09
C GLY A 101 -1.54 -6.25 -0.71
N SER A 102 -0.57 -6.68 0.09
CA SER A 102 -0.78 -7.00 1.50
C SER A 102 0.46 -6.71 2.33
N TYR A 103 0.25 -6.50 3.62
CA TYR A 103 1.29 -6.59 4.63
C TYR A 103 1.13 -7.87 5.44
N GLN A 104 2.23 -8.58 5.65
CA GLN A 104 2.25 -9.64 6.65
C GLN A 104 2.39 -9.00 8.03
N MET A 105 1.43 -9.26 8.91
CA MET A 105 1.40 -8.79 10.28
C MET A 105 1.63 -9.96 11.24
N ARG A 106 2.23 -9.67 12.41
CA ARG A 106 2.28 -10.58 13.55
C ARG A 106 1.75 -9.88 14.78
N ALA A 107 0.68 -10.43 15.36
CA ALA A 107 0.10 -9.96 16.62
C ALA A 107 0.87 -10.46 17.84
N ASP A 108 0.71 -9.79 18.98
CA ASP A 108 1.39 -10.16 20.24
C ASP A 108 0.95 -11.51 20.82
N ASP A 109 -0.23 -12.00 20.43
CA ASP A 109 -0.70 -13.35 20.75
C ASP A 109 -0.04 -14.43 19.88
N GLY A 110 0.85 -14.04 18.96
CA GLY A 110 1.60 -14.91 18.06
C GLY A 110 0.88 -15.21 16.74
N VAL A 111 -0.34 -14.72 16.54
CA VAL A 111 -1.08 -14.93 15.29
C VAL A 111 -0.47 -14.11 14.16
N GLU A 112 -0.23 -14.76 13.02
CA GLU A 112 0.11 -14.07 11.78
C GLU A 112 -1.14 -13.90 10.92
N PHE A 113 -1.28 -12.72 10.33
CA PHE A 113 -2.40 -12.39 9.46
C PHE A 113 -1.97 -11.39 8.38
N ASP A 114 -2.76 -11.31 7.31
CA ASP A 114 -2.54 -10.37 6.23
C ASP A 114 -3.42 -9.14 6.41
N ALA A 115 -2.81 -7.96 6.34
CA ALA A 115 -3.52 -6.70 6.18
C ALA A 115 -3.60 -6.40 4.67
N GLU A 116 -4.79 -6.50 4.09
CA GLU A 116 -5.00 -6.19 2.68
C GLU A 116 -4.78 -4.69 2.40
N ILE A 117 -4.15 -4.41 1.26
CA ILE A 117 -4.06 -3.08 0.70
C ILE A 117 -5.02 -3.06 -0.50
N PRO A 118 -6.20 -2.41 -0.37
CA PRO A 118 -7.16 -2.34 -1.45
C PRO A 118 -6.57 -1.77 -2.72
N ALA A 119 -7.07 -2.21 -3.87
CA ALA A 119 -6.61 -1.68 -5.15
C ALA A 119 -6.88 -0.16 -5.24
N PHE A 120 -5.84 0.60 -5.59
CA PHE A 120 -5.93 2.04 -5.80
C PHE A 120 -5.31 2.43 -7.14
N MET A 121 -5.80 3.53 -7.70
CA MET A 121 -5.34 4.03 -8.99
C MET A 121 -4.12 4.96 -8.86
N LEU A 122 -3.20 4.78 -9.77
CA LEU A 122 -2.19 5.75 -10.15
C LEU A 122 -2.72 6.46 -11.39
N SER A 123 -2.87 7.78 -11.35
CA SER A 123 -3.35 8.51 -12.52
C SER A 123 -2.87 9.95 -12.49
N ILE A 124 -2.54 10.49 -13.66
CA ILE A 124 -2.32 11.94 -13.81
C ILE A 124 -3.63 12.65 -13.47
N PRO A 125 -3.62 13.73 -12.67
CA PRO A 125 -4.81 14.52 -12.39
C PRO A 125 -5.48 14.95 -13.69
N ARG A 126 -6.78 14.66 -13.84
CA ARG A 126 -7.55 15.21 -14.96
C ARG A 126 -7.71 16.71 -14.73
N VAL A 127 -6.95 17.51 -15.46
CA VAL A 127 -7.26 18.93 -15.61
C VAL A 127 -8.44 19.01 -16.57
N LEU A 128 -9.65 19.17 -16.02
CA LEU A 128 -10.80 19.60 -16.82
C LEU A 128 -10.50 21.01 -17.31
N HIS A 129 -10.37 21.16 -18.63
CA HIS A 129 -10.39 22.46 -19.32
C HIS A 129 -11.83 22.84 -19.64
#